data_AF-A0A2D6SVK1-F1
#
_entry.id   AF-A0A2D6SVK1-F1
#
_cell.length_a   1.000
_cell.length_b   1.000
_cell.length_c   1.000
_cell.angle_alpha   90.00
_cell.angle_beta   90.00
_cell.angle_gamma   90.00
#
_symmetry.space_group_name_H-M   'P 1'
#
loop_
_entity.id
_entity.type
_entity.pdbx_description
1 polymer ?
#
loop_
_entity_poly.entity_id
_entity_poly.type
_entity_poly.pdbx_seq_one_letter_code
_entity_poly.pdbx_strand_id
1 'polypeptide(L)'
;MAGLAIFVLITSVLDALLTLIHLQNGGTEVNPFMQLAILEGTGVFLAWKTWITGLSVAFLAVHQNFRIAYASLIGVATLYACLLGYHGYLLVS
;
A
#
# COMPACT_ATOMS: atom_id res chain seq x y z
N MET A 1 18.32 0.54 -2.71
CA MET A 1 17.51 1.64 -2.14
C MET A 1 16.39 2.04 -3.10
N ALA A 2 16.70 2.62 -4.27
CA ALA A 2 15.70 2.95 -5.28
C ALA A 2 14.81 1.75 -5.67
N GLY A 3 15.39 0.55 -5.82
CA GLY A 3 14.63 -0.68 -6.10
C GLY A 3 13.62 -1.06 -5.01
N LEU A 4 13.93 -0.84 -3.72
CA LEU A 4 13.00 -1.11 -2.62
C LEU A 4 11.87 -0.08 -2.58
N ALA A 5 12.19 1.20 -2.80
CA ALA A 5 11.18 2.25 -2.89
C ALA A 5 10.22 2.00 -4.07
N ILE A 6 10.76 1.66 -5.25
CA ILE A 6 9.96 1.29 -6.43
C ILE A 6 9.11 0.06 -6.13
N PHE A 7 9.67 -0.96 -5.48
CA PHE A 7 8.94 -2.17 -5.09
C PHE A 7 7.76 -1.83 -4.17
N VAL A 8 7.95 -1.00 -3.14
CA VAL A 8 6.88 -0.56 -2.24
C VAL A 8 5.81 0.23 -3.01
N LEU A 9 6.20 1.10 -3.93
CA LEU A 9 5.23 1.87 -4.73
C LEU A 9 4.38 0.95 -5.62
N ILE A 10 5.02 0.01 -6.34
CA ILE A 10 4.32 -0.95 -7.19
C ILE A 10 3.39 -1.83 -6.37
N THR A 11 3.88 -2.40 -5.26
CA THR A 11 3.08 -3.25 -4.37
C THR A 11 1.94 -2.47 -3.72
N SER A 12 2.12 -1.18 -3.41
CA SER A 12 1.04 -0.33 -2.89
C SER A 12 -0.05 -0.04 -3.90
N VAL A 13 0.30 0.13 -5.18
CA VAL A 13 -0.70 0.27 -6.26
C VAL A 13 -1.45 -1.05 -6.46
N LEU A 14 -0.73 -2.17 -6.52
CA LEU A 14 -1.34 -3.49 -6.66
C LEU A 14 -2.26 -3.82 -5.48
N ASP A 15 -1.85 -3.51 -4.26
CA ASP A 15 -2.66 -3.63 -3.06
C ASP A 15 -3.97 -2.83 -3.16
N ALA A 16 -3.91 -1.58 -3.62
CA ALA A 16 -5.10 -0.77 -3.84
C ALA A 16 -6.05 -1.38 -4.90
N LEU A 17 -5.51 -1.92 -5.99
CA LEU A 17 -6.31 -2.61 -7.01
C LEU A 17 -6.97 -3.87 -6.47
N LEU A 18 -6.24 -4.68 -5.69
CA LEU A 18 -6.77 -5.88 -5.06
C LEU A 18 -7.85 -5.54 -4.04
N THR A 19 -7.68 -4.47 -3.26
CA THR A 19 -8.72 -3.95 -2.37
C THR A 19 -10.00 -3.60 -3.14
N LEU A 20 -9.88 -2.89 -4.26
CA LEU A 20 -11.02 -2.53 -5.10
C LEU A 20 -11.74 -3.77 -5.65
N ILE A 21 -11.00 -4.77 -6.13
CA ILE A 21 -11.58 -6.04 -6.58
C ILE A 21 -12.30 -6.75 -5.44
N HIS A 22 -11.69 -6.81 -4.25
CA HIS A 22 -12.30 -7.43 -3.08
C HIS A 22 -13.61 -6.75 -2.69
N LEU A 23 -13.66 -5.42 -2.71
CA LEU A 23 -14.87 -4.64 -2.46
C LEU A 23 -15.95 -4.89 -3.53
N GLN A 24 -15.57 -4.99 -4.80
CA GLN A 24 -16.49 -5.34 -5.89
C GLN A 24 -17.09 -6.75 -5.74
N ASN A 25 -16.36 -7.67 -5.12
CA ASN A 25 -16.81 -9.03 -4.83
C ASN A 25 -17.63 -9.14 -3.53
N GLY A 26 -18.03 -8.02 -2.91
CA GLY A 26 -18.84 -7.99 -1.68
C GLY A 26 -18.03 -7.98 -0.38
N GLY A 27 -16.71 -7.82 -0.48
CA GLY A 27 -15.84 -7.56 0.66
C GLY A 27 -16.10 -6.20 1.31
N THR A 28 -15.57 -5.99 2.51
CA THR A 28 -15.69 -4.71 3.23
C THR A 28 -14.31 -4.20 3.62
N GLU A 29 -14.12 -2.88 3.53
CA GLU A 29 -12.87 -2.25 3.94
C GLU A 29 -12.85 -2.12 5.46
N VAL A 30 -11.89 -2.78 6.12
CA VAL A 30 -11.76 -2.73 7.59
C VAL A 30 -11.19 -1.38 8.05
N ASN A 31 -10.43 -0.68 7.20
CA ASN A 31 -9.87 0.62 7.52
C ASN A 31 -10.92 1.72 7.36
N PRO A 32 -11.38 2.37 8.45
CA PRO A 32 -12.45 3.36 8.38
C PRO A 32 -12.08 4.60 7.56
N PHE A 33 -10.81 5.01 7.55
CA PHE A 33 -10.35 6.13 6.73
C PHE A 33 -10.42 5.80 5.24
N MET A 34 -10.04 4.58 4.86
CA MET A 34 -10.13 4.13 3.48
C MET A 34 -11.56 3.88 3.05
N GLN A 35 -12.40 3.41 3.96
CA GLN A 35 -13.84 3.29 3.71
C GLN A 35 -14.46 4.65 3.37
N LEU A 36 -14.12 5.72 4.12
CA LEU A 36 -14.54 7.08 3.78
C LEU A 36 -14.03 7.53 2.41
N ALA A 37 -12.77 7.23 2.08
CA ALA A 37 -12.21 7.57 0.77
C ALA A 37 -12.89 6.82 -0.39
N ILE A 38 -13.34 5.58 -0.16
CA ILE A 38 -14.10 4.78 -1.14
C ILE A 38 -15.49 5.40 -1.37
N LEU A 39 -16.14 5.93 -0.32
CA LEU A 39 -17.45 6.59 -0.44
C LEU A 39 -17.39 7.86 -1.31
N GLU A 40 -16.27 8.59 -1.27
CA GLU A 40 -16.01 9.75 -2.13
C GLU A 40 -15.65 9.36 -3.58
N GLY A 41 -15.19 8.12 -3.78
CA GLY A 41 -14.96 7.53 -5.09
C GLY A 41 -13.68 6.71 -5.17
N THR A 42 -13.65 5.74 -6.10
CA THR A 42 -12.51 4.84 -6.31
C THR A 42 -11.22 5.58 -6.67
N GLY A 43 -11.32 6.67 -7.42
CA GLY A 43 -10.17 7.53 -7.75
C GLY A 43 -9.61 8.26 -6.52
N VAL A 44 -10.47 8.69 -5.59
CA VAL A 44 -10.08 9.37 -4.34
C VAL A 44 -9.38 8.38 -3.41
N PHE A 45 -9.93 7.17 -3.27
CA PHE A 45 -9.28 6.08 -2.55
C PHE A 45 -7.88 5.78 -3.09
N LEU A 46 -7.76 5.57 -4.41
CA LEU A 46 -6.47 5.26 -5.04
C LEU A 46 -5.48 6.41 -4.85
N ALA A 47 -5.91 7.66 -5.03
CA ALA A 47 -5.08 8.84 -4.86
C ALA A 47 -4.57 8.95 -3.42
N TRP A 48 -5.44 8.83 -2.40
CA TRP A 48 -5.03 8.90 -1.00
C TRP A 48 -4.08 7.77 -0.62
N LYS A 49 -4.41 6.53 -0.98
CA LYS A 49 -3.61 5.35 -0.65
C LYS A 49 -2.21 5.45 -1.26
N THR A 50 -2.12 5.86 -2.52
CA THR A 50 -0.82 6.06 -3.20
C THR A 50 -0.06 7.27 -2.70
N TRP A 51 -0.72 8.39 -2.37
CA TRP A 51 -0.06 9.59 -1.84
C TRP A 51 0.58 9.35 -0.48
N ILE A 52 -0.14 8.74 0.46
CA ILE A 52 0.35 8.50 1.82
C ILE A 52 1.57 7.58 1.78
N THR A 53 1.50 6.49 1.04
CA THR A 53 2.62 5.56 0.89
C THR A 53 3.78 6.20 0.12
N GLY A 54 3.49 6.92 -0.95
CA GLY A 54 4.49 7.61 -1.76
C GLY A 54 5.29 8.64 -0.97
N LEU A 55 4.61 9.50 -0.19
CA LEU A 55 5.26 10.47 0.69
C LEU A 55 6.14 9.78 1.75
N SER A 56 5.62 8.72 2.38
CA SER A 56 6.34 7.98 3.43
C SER A 56 7.62 7.34 2.87
N VAL A 57 7.52 6.70 1.70
CA VAL A 57 8.66 6.07 1.02
C VAL A 57 9.65 7.12 0.53
N ALA A 58 9.19 8.24 -0.02
CA ALA A 58 10.06 9.33 -0.45
C ALA A 58 10.84 9.91 0.74
N PHE A 59 10.18 10.12 1.88
CA PHE A 59 10.82 10.58 3.10
C PHE A 59 11.88 9.60 3.60
N LEU A 60 11.57 8.30 3.65
CA LEU A 60 12.51 7.24 4.03
C LEU A 60 13.70 7.15 3.06
N ALA A 61 13.45 7.30 1.76
CA ALA A 61 14.48 7.27 0.73
C ALA A 61 15.43 8.46 0.84
N VAL A 62 14.94 9.66 1.16
CA VAL A 62 15.79 10.84 1.42
C VAL A 62 16.67 10.62 2.65
N HIS A 63 16.12 9.99 3.70
CA HIS A 63 16.84 9.73 4.96
C HIS A 63 17.66 8.42 4.95
N GLN A 64 17.90 7.81 3.79
CA GLN A 64 18.54 6.49 3.67
C GLN A 64 19.93 6.36 4.31
N ASN A 65 20.63 7.47 4.55
CA ASN A 65 21.93 7.47 5.25
C ASN A 65 21.80 7.08 6.73
N PHE A 66 20.60 7.15 7.31
CA PHE A 66 20.32 6.66 8.65
C PHE A 66 19.98 5.17 8.60
N ARG A 67 20.70 4.35 9.38
CA ARG A 67 20.45 2.90 9.50
C ARG A 67 19.00 2.57 9.86
N ILE A 68 18.36 3.44 10.66
CA ILE A 68 16.95 3.30 11.04
C ILE A 68 16.04 3.43 9.81
N ALA A 69 16.26 4.44 8.97
CA ALA A 69 15.45 4.65 7.75
C ALA A 69 15.58 3.45 6.79
N TYR A 70 16.78 2.89 6.66
CA TYR A 70 16.98 1.69 5.85
C TYR A 70 16.24 0.46 6.41
N ALA A 71 16.35 0.21 7.71
CA ALA A 71 15.65 -0.90 8.38
C ALA A 71 14.12 -0.73 8.25
N SER A 72 13.62 0.50 8.41
CA SER A 72 12.20 0.83 8.21
C SER A 72 11.76 0.58 6.77
N LEU A 73 12.56 0.93 5.76
CA LEU A 73 12.23 0.69 4.36
C LEU A 73 12.11 -0.81 4.04
N ILE A 74 13.01 -1.64 4.60
CA ILE A 74 12.91 -3.10 4.50
C ILE A 74 11.63 -3.58 5.19
N GLY A 75 11.36 -3.12 6.41
CA GLY A 75 10.16 -3.50 7.16
C GLY A 75 8.86 -3.16 6.40
N VAL A 76 8.78 -1.98 5.80
CA VAL A 76 7.64 -1.57 4.96
C VAL A 76 7.52 -2.45 3.72
N ALA A 77 8.63 -2.78 3.05
CA ALA A 77 8.62 -3.67 1.88
C ALA A 77 8.14 -5.09 2.24
N THR A 78 8.60 -5.64 3.37
CA THR A 78 8.15 -6.94 3.87
C THR A 78 6.66 -6.91 4.22
N LEU A 79 6.19 -5.86 4.90
CA LEU A 79 4.78 -5.69 5.24
C LEU A 79 3.91 -5.66 3.98
N TYR A 80 4.30 -4.89 2.96
CA TYR A 80 3.59 -4.85 1.69
C TYR A 80 3.59 -6.19 0.96
N ALA A 81 4.70 -6.93 0.99
CA ALA A 81 4.74 -8.28 0.41
C ALA A 81 3.77 -9.24 1.12
N CYS A 82 3.70 -9.19 2.45
CA CYS A 82 2.75 -9.99 3.23
C CYS A 82 1.29 -9.59 2.96
N LEU A 83 0.99 -8.29 2.93
CA LEU A 83 -0.35 -7.78 2.62
C LEU A 83 -0.80 -8.20 1.22
N LEU A 84 0.09 -8.10 0.23
CA LEU A 84 -0.21 -8.51 -1.13
C LEU A 84 -0.48 -10.02 -1.23
N GLY A 85 0.27 -10.83 -0.47
CA GLY A 85 0.02 -12.27 -0.34
C GLY A 85 -1.35 -12.57 0.29
N TYR A 86 -1.74 -11.82 1.33
CA TYR A 86 -3.03 -11.96 1.99
C TYR A 86 -4.20 -11.57 1.06
N HIS A 87 -4.09 -10.45 0.36
CA HIS A 87 -5.09 -10.04 -0.63
C HIS A 87 -5.17 -11.03 -1.81
N GLY A 88 -4.03 -11.60 -2.24
CA GLY A 88 -4.00 -12.66 -3.25
C GLY A 88 -4.74 -13.92 -2.80
N TYR A 89 -4.56 -14.31 -1.53
CA TYR A 89 -5.31 -15.42 -0.94
C TYR A 89 -6.82 -15.15 -0.94
N LEU A 90 -7.24 -13.98 -0.45
CA LEU A 90 -8.66 -13.57 -0.43
C LEU A 90 -9.32 -13.49 -1.81
N LEU A 91 -8.53 -13.29 -2.87
CA LEU A 91 -9.05 -13.21 -4.23
C LEU A 91 -9.30 -14.59 -4.85
N VAL A 92 -8.55 -15.61 -4.40
CA VAL A 92 -8.64 -16.99 -4.90
C VAL A 92 -9.57 -17.86 -4.05
N SER A 93 -9.75 -17.54 -2.77
CA SER A 93 -10.65 -18.22 -1.83
C SER A 93 -12.11 -17.84 -2.06
#